data_AF-A0A2M8EIF5-F1
#
_entry.id   AF-A0A2M8EIF5-F1
#
_cell.length_a   1.000
_cell.length_b   1.000
_cell.length_c   1.000
_cell.angle_alpha   90.00
_cell.angle_beta   90.00
_cell.angle_gamma   90.00
#
_symmetry.space_group_name_H-M   'P 1'
#
loop_
_entity.id
_entity.type
_entity.pdbx_description
1 polymer ?
#
loop_
_entity_poly.entity_id
_entity_poly.type
_entity_poly.pdbx_seq_one_letter_code
_entity_poly.pdbx_strand_id
1 'polypeptide(L)' 'MSRREELEKEGWRKMFAGGGERLKEFVELYRELGYEVHLEPMSEEDFPPECKGCAVLASCVEYKVIFIRPKKAT' A
#
# COMPACT_ATOMS: atom_id res chain seq x y z
N MET A 1 -2.24 -17.76 -1.51
CA MET A 1 -1.39 -16.60 -1.85
C MET A 1 -2.23 -15.38 -1.53
N SER A 2 -1.73 -14.47 -0.69
CA SER A 2 -2.41 -13.20 -0.44
C SER A 2 -2.19 -12.24 -1.62
N ARG A 3 -3.09 -11.28 -1.80
CA ARG A 3 -2.99 -10.25 -2.85
C ARG A 3 -1.64 -9.51 -2.84
N ARG A 4 -1.03 -9.35 -1.67
CA ARG A 4 0.27 -8.67 -1.52
C ARG A 4 1.43 -9.52 -2.00
N GLU A 5 1.39 -10.82 -1.74
CA GLU A 5 2.39 -11.75 -2.26
C GLU A 5 2.34 -11.82 -3.80
N GLU A 6 1.16 -11.65 -4.40
CA GLU A 6 1.01 -11.54 -5.85
C GLU A 6 1.67 -10.26 -6.39
N LEU A 7 1.40 -9.11 -5.77
CA LEU A 7 2.02 -7.84 -6.15
C LEU A 7 3.56 -7.92 -6.07
N GLU A 8 4.11 -8.50 -4.99
CA GLU A 8 5.56 -8.69 -4.87
C GLU A 8 6.14 -9.57 -5.99
N LYS A 9 5.43 -10.64 -6.37
CA LYS A 9 5.82 -11.49 -7.52
C LYS A 9 5.75 -10.76 -8.87
N GLU A 10 4.84 -9.80 -9.02
CA GLU A 10 4.73 -8.94 -10.19
C GLU A 10 5.80 -7.83 -10.24
N GLY A 11 6.74 -7.81 -9.29
CA GLY A 11 7.83 -6.84 -9.21
C GLY A 11 7.46 -5.54 -8.49
N TRP A 12 6.33 -5.50 -7.79
CA TRP A 12 6.02 -4.39 -6.90
C TRP A 12 6.79 -4.51 -5.59
N ARG A 13 7.35 -3.40 -5.12
CA ARG A 13 7.96 -3.29 -3.81
C ARG A 13 6.97 -2.69 -2.82
N LYS A 14 6.70 -3.41 -1.73
CA LYS A 14 5.93 -2.90 -0.60
C LYS A 14 6.70 -1.76 0.10
N MET A 15 6.02 -0.64 0.33
CA MET A 15 6.52 0.48 1.12
C MET A 15 5.86 0.46 2.50
N PHE A 16 5.05 1.47 2.83
CA PHE A 16 4.39 1.58 4.13
C PHE A 16 2.87 1.73 3.98
N ALA A 17 2.14 1.54 5.08
CA ALA A 17 0.71 1.79 5.16
C ALA A 17 0.43 3.20 5.68
N GLY A 18 -0.48 3.92 5.04
CA GLY A 18 -0.89 5.26 5.47
C GLY A 18 -2.28 5.64 4.98
N GLY A 19 -2.79 6.76 5.48
CA GLY A 19 -4.06 7.36 5.07
C GLY A 19 -3.97 8.88 5.03
N GLY A 20 -5.05 9.51 4.57
CA GLY A 20 -5.19 10.98 4.54
C GLY A 20 -4.16 11.69 3.67
N GLU A 21 -3.82 12.92 4.05
CA GLU A 21 -2.92 13.79 3.26
C GLU A 21 -1.51 13.20 3.08
N ARG A 22 -0.96 12.55 4.11
CA ARG A 22 0.35 11.87 3.99
C ARG A 22 0.34 10.83 2.88
N LEU A 23 -0.73 10.04 2.75
CA LEU A 23 -0.82 9.05 1.67
C LEU A 23 -0.74 9.73 0.31
N LYS A 24 -1.42 10.87 0.13
CA LYS A 24 -1.41 11.64 -1.12
C LYS A 24 -0.02 12.20 -1.43
N GLU A 25 0.63 12.83 -0.45
CA GLU A 25 1.98 13.39 -0.58
C GLU A 25 2.98 12.35 -1.08
N PHE A 26 2.98 11.15 -0.48
CA PHE A 26 3.89 10.08 -0.91
C PHE A 26 3.55 9.50 -2.28
N VAL A 27 2.26 9.41 -2.65
CA VAL A 27 1.86 8.97 -3.99
C VAL A 27 2.37 9.93 -5.05
N GLU A 28 2.22 11.24 -4.82
CA GLU A 28 2.72 12.28 -5.72
C GLU A 28 4.25 12.23 -5.82
N LEU A 29 4.94 12.21 -4.67
CA LEU A 29 6.40 12.10 -4.62
C LEU A 29 6.92 10.89 -5.41
N TYR A 30 6.37 9.69 -5.20
CA TYR A 30 6.85 8.51 -5.91
C TYR A 30 6.59 8.58 -7.42
N ARG A 31 5.48 9.19 -7.84
CA ARG A 31 5.18 9.38 -9.28
C ARG A 31 6.16 10.35 -9.93
N GLU A 32 6.52 11.43 -9.24
CA GLU A 32 7.52 12.41 -9.68
C GLU A 32 8.92 11.80 -9.77
N LEU A 33 9.28 10.93 -8.83
CA LEU A 33 10.53 10.16 -8.84
C LEU A 33 10.59 9.07 -9.93
N GLY A 34 9.57 8.95 -10.78
CA GLY A 34 9.57 8.01 -11.89
C GLY A 34 9.08 6.59 -11.54
N TYR A 35 8.35 6.42 -10.44
CA TYR A 35 7.72 5.15 -10.08
C TYR A 35 6.26 5.07 -10.54
N GLU A 36 5.82 3.87 -10.87
CA GLU A 36 4.42 3.50 -10.81
C GLU A 36 4.02 3.26 -9.35
N VAL A 37 2.80 3.63 -9.00
CA VAL A 37 2.27 3.50 -7.63
C VAL A 37 0.97 2.71 -7.66
N HIS A 38 0.92 1.63 -6.89
CA HIS A 38 -0.29 0.84 -6.61
C HIS A 38 -0.66 1.01 -5.14
N LEU A 39 -1.96 1.22 -4.87
CA LEU A 39 -2.48 1.35 -3.51
C LEU A 39 -3.36 0.15 -3.20
N GLU A 40 -2.95 -0.65 -2.23
CA GLU A 40 -3.71 -1.83 -1.80
C GLU A 40 -4.39 -1.54 -0.45
N PRO A 41 -5.71 -1.73 -0.32
CA PRO A 41 -6.40 -1.61 0.97
C PRO A 41 -5.79 -2.49 2.06
N MET A 42 -5.96 -2.08 3.31
CA MET A 42 -5.73 -2.99 4.43
C MET A 42 -6.94 -3.90 4.65
N SER A 43 -6.68 -5.19 4.83
CA SER A 43 -7.66 -6.22 5.20
C SER A 43 -7.39 -6.72 6.62
N GLU A 44 -8.34 -7.47 7.20
CA GLU A 44 -8.18 -8.07 8.52
C GLU A 44 -6.99 -9.02 8.62
N GLU A 45 -6.62 -9.67 7.51
CA GLU A 45 -5.49 -10.59 7.41
C GLU A 45 -4.14 -9.91 7.64
N ASP A 46 -4.10 -8.58 7.55
CA ASP A 46 -2.89 -7.78 7.78
C ASP A 46 -2.60 -7.53 9.26
N PHE A 47 -3.55 -7.86 10.12
CA PHE A 47 -3.45 -7.66 11.55
C PHE A 47 -3.36 -9.01 12.23
N PRO A 48 -2.41 -9.18 13.18
CA PRO A 48 -2.39 -10.37 13.99
C PRO A 48 -3.67 -10.44 14.85
N PRO A 49 -4.07 -11.63 15.33
CA PRO A 49 -5.34 -11.82 16.04
C PRO A 49 -5.57 -10.86 17.22
N GLU A 50 -4.48 -10.44 17.88
CA GLU A 50 -4.49 -9.53 19.03
C GLU A 50 -4.81 -8.08 18.63
N CYS A 51 -4.73 -7.76 17.33
CA CYS A 51 -4.87 -6.41 16.77
C CYS A 51 -6.10 -6.26 15.87
N LYS A 52 -7.10 -7.14 15.96
CA LYS A 52 -8.32 -7.07 15.13
C LYS A 52 -9.05 -5.72 15.20
N GLY A 53 -9.01 -5.02 16.34
CA GLY A 53 -9.56 -3.67 16.47
C GLY A 53 -8.90 -2.63 15.56
N CYS A 54 -7.62 -2.83 15.21
CA CYS A 54 -6.90 -1.96 14.28
C CYS A 54 -7.37 -2.16 12.83
N ALA A 55 -7.85 -3.35 12.47
CA ALA A 55 -8.43 -3.60 11.15
C ALA A 55 -9.69 -2.77 10.91
N VAL A 56 -10.52 -2.63 11.96
CA VAL A 56 -11.72 -1.77 11.94
C VAL A 56 -11.32 -0.30 11.78
N LEU A 57 -10.32 0.16 12.53
CA LEU A 57 -9.83 1.53 12.37
C LEU A 57 -9.27 1.76 10.96
N ALA A 58 -8.42 0.86 10.47
CA ALA A 58 -7.81 0.96 9.14
C ALA A 58 -8.83 1.00 8.01
N SER A 59 -9.94 0.25 8.13
CA SER A 59 -11.04 0.31 7.16
C SER A 59 -11.86 1.60 7.28
N CYS A 60 -12.10 2.12 8.49
CA CYS A 60 -12.79 3.39 8.70
C CYS A 60 -12.03 4.62 8.19
N VAL A 61 -10.69 4.60 8.24
CA VAL A 61 -9.84 5.73 7.80
C VAL A 61 -9.19 5.52 6.43
N GLU A 62 -9.68 4.55 5.65
CA GLU A 62 -9.20 4.20 4.31
C GLU A 62 -7.68 4.02 4.20
N TYR A 63 -7.06 3.37 5.18
CA TYR A 63 -5.63 3.10 5.13
C TYR A 63 -5.29 2.15 3.98
N LYS A 64 -4.23 2.51 3.24
CA LYS A 64 -3.72 1.73 2.11
C LYS A 64 -2.23 1.51 2.26
N VAL A 65 -1.78 0.35 1.81
CA VAL A 65 -0.35 0.06 1.64
C VAL A 65 0.08 0.56 0.27
N ILE A 66 1.14 1.36 0.26
CA ILE A 66 1.76 1.83 -0.97
C ILE A 66 2.69 0.73 -1.50
N PHE A 67 2.51 0.39 -2.77
CA PHE A 67 3.40 -0.44 -3.55
C PHE A 67 3.98 0.39 -4.69
N ILE A 68 5.28 0.28 -4.93
CA ILE A 68 5.96 1.00 -6.02
C ILE A 68 6.72 0.06 -6.92
N ARG A 69 6.84 0.40 -8.20
CA ARG A 69 7.79 -0.23 -9.12
C ARG A 69 8.35 0.80 -10.09
N PRO A 70 9.59 0.65 -10.59
CA PRO A 70 10.13 1.57 -11.58
C PRO A 70 9.22 1.66 -12.81
N LYS A 71 8.95 2.86 -13.32
CA LYS A 71 8.31 3.01 -14.63
C LYS A 71 9.21 2.35 -15.67
N LYS A 72 8.61 1.56 -16.56
CA LYS A 72 9.35 1.04 -17.72
C LYS A 72 9.85 2.22 -18.55
N ALA A 73 11.16 2.24 -18.83
CA ALA A 73 11.71 3.17 -19.81
C ALA A 73 11.02 2.90 -21.14
N THR A 74 10.43 3.95 -21.73
CA THR A 74 9.75 3.88 -23.03
C THR A 74 10.77 3.96 -24.16
#